data_AF-A0A4P7YW56-F1
#
_entry.id   AF-A0A4P7YW56-F1
#
_cell.length_a   1.000
_cell.length_b   1.000
_cell.length_c   1.000
_cell.angle_alpha   90.00
_cell.angle_beta   90.00
_cell.angle_gamma   90.00
#
_symmetry.space_group_name_H-M   'P 1'
#
loop_
_entity.id
_entity.type
_entity.pdbx_description
1 polymer ?
#
loop_
_entity_poly.entity_id
_entity_poly.type
_entity_poly.pdbx_seq_one_letter_code
_entity_poly.pdbx_strand_id
1 'polypeptide(L)'
;MGKTTLTDAERAAAMAAIDWKRIDAMTDEDIARQIAENPDAAPDLSDAPPELIHPVHPPGGVNVRGIRAKFNLTQRQFADRFGFPLGSLRDWEQGRYQPDPATQTLLFVIERDPELVATVVAQRNAA
;
A
#
# COMPACT_ATOMS: atom_id res chain seq x y z
N MET A 1 0.77 1.34 25.19
CA MET A 1 0.40 -0.09 25.20
C MET A 1 1.46 -0.85 24.42
N GLY A 2 2.27 -1.68 25.09
CA GLY A 2 3.32 -2.47 24.43
C GLY A 2 2.71 -3.55 23.55
N LYS A 3 3.28 -3.79 22.37
CA LYS A 3 2.84 -4.89 21.50
C LYS A 3 3.15 -6.21 22.21
N THR A 4 2.13 -6.94 22.66
CA THR A 4 2.29 -8.32 23.14
C THR A 4 2.81 -9.14 21.97
N THR A 5 4.08 -9.55 22.03
CA THR A 5 4.71 -10.34 20.98
C THR A 5 4.63 -11.80 21.42
N LEU A 6 4.02 -12.66 20.59
CA LEU A 6 3.99 -14.10 20.83
C LEU A 6 5.43 -14.63 20.87
N THR A 7 5.70 -15.51 21.83
CA THR A 7 6.94 -16.29 21.86
C THR A 7 7.00 -17.21 20.65
N ASP A 8 8.21 -17.65 20.28
CA ASP A 8 8.37 -18.58 19.16
C ASP A 8 7.63 -19.91 19.39
N ALA A 9 7.56 -20.37 20.64
CA ALA A 9 6.82 -21.58 21.01
C ALA A 9 5.31 -21.39 20.79
N GLU A 10 4.75 -20.24 21.16
CA GLU A 10 3.33 -19.92 20.92
C GLU A 10 3.03 -19.78 19.42
N ARG A 11 3.93 -19.17 18.64
CA ARG A 11 3.78 -19.05 17.19
C ARG A 11 3.82 -20.42 16.51
N ALA A 12 4.74 -21.29 16.92
CA ALA A 12 4.85 -22.65 16.40
C ALA A 12 3.61 -23.50 16.75
N ALA A 13 3.11 -23.41 17.99
CA ALA A 13 1.89 -24.10 18.40
C ALA A 13 0.67 -23.63 17.62
N ALA A 14 0.52 -22.31 17.41
CA ALA A 14 -0.57 -21.76 16.59
C ALA A 14 -0.50 -22.24 15.13
N MET A 15 0.69 -22.25 14.51
CA MET A 15 0.86 -22.76 13.14
C MET A 15 0.56 -24.26 13.03
N ALA A 16 0.91 -25.06 14.03
CA ALA A 16 0.65 -26.50 14.04
C ALA A 16 -0.84 -26.84 14.23
N ALA A 17 -1.61 -25.95 14.86
CA ALA A 17 -3.05 -26.14 15.06
C ALA A 17 -3.90 -25.82 13.81
N ILE A 18 -3.33 -25.16 12.79
CA ILE A 18 -4.03 -24.82 11.55
C ILE A 18 -4.07 -26.05 10.64
N ASP A 19 -5.27 -26.37 10.12
CA ASP A 19 -5.44 -27.40 9.10
C ASP A 19 -5.00 -26.87 7.71
N TRP A 20 -3.69 -26.94 7.47
CA TRP A 20 -3.10 -26.51 6.20
C TRP A 20 -3.60 -27.33 5.01
N LYS A 21 -3.93 -28.62 5.19
CA LYS A 21 -4.46 -29.45 4.09
C LYS A 21 -5.81 -28.92 3.61
N ARG A 22 -6.67 -28.48 4.54
CA ARG A 22 -7.94 -27.84 4.20
C ARG A 22 -7.72 -26.51 3.47
N ILE A 23 -6.76 -25.68 3.92
CA ILE A 23 -6.47 -24.40 3.26
C ILE A 23 -5.92 -24.63 1.85
N ASP A 24 -4.95 -25.53 1.68
CA ASP A 24 -4.31 -25.81 0.39
C ASP A 24 -5.29 -26.45 -0.62
N ALA A 25 -6.30 -27.17 -0.14
CA ALA A 25 -7.34 -27.75 -0.98
C ALA A 25 -8.45 -26.75 -1.37
N MET A 26 -8.44 -25.53 -0.82
CA MET A 26 -9.47 -24.52 -1.08
C MET A 26 -9.32 -23.95 -2.49
N THR A 27 -10.38 -24.04 -3.28
CA THR A 27 -10.40 -23.51 -4.65
C THR A 27 -10.79 -22.03 -4.67
N ASP A 28 -10.50 -21.34 -5.78
CA ASP A 28 -10.97 -19.95 -5.99
C ASP A 28 -12.50 -19.84 -5.94
N GLU A 29 -13.23 -20.88 -6.36
CA GLU A 29 -14.69 -20.95 -6.26
C GLU A 29 -15.16 -21.07 -4.80
N ASP A 30 -14.43 -21.84 -3.97
CA ASP A 30 -14.71 -21.91 -2.54
C ASP A 30 -14.44 -20.57 -1.84
N ILE A 31 -13.39 -19.85 -2.25
CA ILE A 31 -13.07 -18.52 -1.72
C ILE A 31 -14.17 -17.51 -2.12
N ALA A 32 -14.56 -17.49 -3.40
CA ALA A 32 -15.60 -16.60 -3.90
C ALA A 32 -16.94 -16.84 -3.18
N ARG A 33 -17.32 -18.10 -2.98
CA ARG A 33 -18.53 -18.46 -2.22
C ARG A 33 -18.45 -17.99 -0.76
N GLN A 34 -17.31 -18.21 -0.09
CA GLN A 34 -17.11 -17.76 1.29
C GLN A 34 -17.19 -16.23 1.44
N ILE A 35 -16.67 -15.47 0.47
CA ILE A 35 -16.82 -14.01 0.43
C ILE A 35 -18.29 -13.63 0.29
N ALA A 36 -19.02 -14.25 -0.65
CA ALA A 36 -20.43 -13.95 -0.90
C ALA A 36 -21.35 -14.31 0.27
N GLU A 37 -21.03 -15.36 1.04
CA GLU A 37 -21.79 -15.81 2.21
C GLU A 37 -21.50 -14.97 3.48
N ASN A 38 -20.40 -14.21 3.50
CA ASN A 38 -20.03 -13.38 4.64
C ASN A 38 -20.48 -11.92 4.44
N PRO A 39 -21.54 -11.45 5.13
CA PRO A 39 -22.05 -10.08 4.96
C PRO A 39 -21.09 -8.99 5.45
N ASP A 40 -20.12 -9.35 6.30
CA ASP A 40 -19.08 -8.44 6.80
C ASP A 40 -17.79 -8.48 5.96
N ALA A 41 -17.70 -9.39 4.99
CA ALA A 41 -16.55 -9.42 4.08
C ALA A 41 -16.60 -8.24 3.12
N ALA A 42 -15.46 -7.58 2.94
CA ALA A 42 -15.29 -6.63 1.85
C ALA A 42 -15.41 -7.36 0.51
N PRO A 43 -15.89 -6.69 -0.56
CA PRO A 43 -15.86 -7.26 -1.91
C PRO A 43 -14.42 -7.61 -2.32
N ASP A 44 -14.26 -8.56 -3.22
CA ASP A 44 -12.95 -8.83 -3.82
C ASP A 44 -12.51 -7.60 -4.65
N LEU A 45 -11.37 -7.03 -4.27
CA LEU A 45 -10.79 -5.84 -4.90
C LEU A 45 -9.57 -6.16 -5.77
N SER A 46 -9.28 -7.45 -6.02
CA SER A 46 -8.08 -7.88 -6.74
C SER A 46 -8.00 -7.27 -8.15
N ASP A 47 -9.15 -7.14 -8.81
CA ASP A 47 -9.29 -6.53 -10.14
C ASP A 47 -10.02 -5.18 -10.08
N ALA A 48 -10.06 -4.52 -8.92
CA ALA A 48 -10.75 -3.25 -8.79
C ALA A 48 -10.07 -2.18 -9.67
N PRO A 49 -10.84 -1.39 -10.44
CA PRO A 49 -10.29 -0.28 -11.19
C PRO A 49 -9.60 0.73 -10.24
N PRO A 50 -8.44 1.31 -10.61
CA PRO A 50 -7.68 2.21 -9.73
C PRO A 50 -8.49 3.39 -9.18
N GLU A 51 -9.55 3.79 -9.87
CA GLU A 51 -10.47 4.86 -9.47
C GLU A 51 -11.26 4.52 -8.19
N LEU A 52 -11.46 3.23 -7.90
CA LEU A 52 -12.11 2.75 -6.68
C LEU A 52 -11.12 2.56 -5.51
N ILE A 53 -9.82 2.74 -5.75
CA ILE A 53 -8.78 2.60 -4.74
C ILE A 53 -8.48 3.98 -4.13
N HIS A 54 -8.94 4.18 -2.90
CA HIS A 54 -8.59 5.34 -2.09
C HIS A 54 -7.50 4.98 -1.08
N PRO A 55 -6.30 5.60 -1.16
CA PRO A 55 -5.27 5.42 -0.16
C PRO A 55 -5.78 5.81 1.22
N VAL A 56 -5.75 4.87 2.15
CA VAL A 56 -5.99 5.19 3.57
C VAL A 56 -4.68 5.71 4.14
N HIS A 57 -4.67 6.97 4.57
CA HIS A 57 -3.52 7.57 5.23
C HIS A 57 -3.55 7.31 6.74
N PRO A 58 -2.41 7.02 7.37
CA PRO A 58 -2.32 6.91 8.82
C PRO A 58 -2.52 8.29 9.48
N PRO A 59 -3.00 8.35 10.74
CA PRO A 59 -3.08 9.60 11.48
C PRO A 59 -1.72 10.31 11.54
N GLY A 60 -1.66 11.56 11.07
CA GLY A 60 -0.43 12.37 11.08
C GLY A 60 0.65 11.93 10.09
N GLY A 61 0.33 11.08 9.11
CA GLY A 61 1.26 10.66 8.07
C GLY A 61 0.57 10.46 6.73
N VAL A 62 1.32 9.89 5.78
CA VAL A 62 0.85 9.68 4.40
C VAL A 62 1.18 8.28 3.94
N ASN A 63 0.22 7.66 3.25
CA ASN A 63 0.40 6.34 2.66
C ASN A 63 1.03 6.46 1.28
N VAL A 64 2.36 6.61 1.25
CA VAL A 64 3.14 6.80 0.02
C VAL A 64 2.93 5.66 -0.97
N ARG A 65 2.94 4.41 -0.49
CA ARG A 65 2.74 3.23 -1.34
C ARG A 65 1.34 3.21 -1.95
N GLY A 66 0.33 3.58 -1.17
CA GLY A 66 -1.05 3.69 -1.62
C GLY A 66 -1.21 4.75 -2.71
N ILE A 67 -0.61 5.93 -2.51
CA ILE A 67 -0.60 6.99 -3.54
C ILE A 67 0.06 6.47 -4.82
N ARG A 68 1.24 5.85 -4.74
CA ARG A 68 1.92 5.29 -5.93
C ARG A 68 1.09 4.22 -6.64
N ALA A 69 0.39 3.36 -5.90
CA ALA A 69 -0.38 2.26 -6.46
C ALA A 69 -1.48 2.72 -7.42
N LYS A 70 -2.09 3.90 -7.19
CA LYS A 70 -3.09 4.50 -8.08
C LYS A 70 -2.59 4.72 -9.51
N PHE A 71 -1.28 4.87 -9.69
CA PHE A 71 -0.68 5.19 -10.99
C PHE A 71 -0.15 3.97 -11.73
N ASN A 72 -0.20 2.78 -11.12
CA ASN A 72 0.43 1.56 -11.64
C ASN A 72 1.92 1.77 -12.04
N LEU A 73 2.64 2.59 -11.27
CA LEU A 73 4.05 2.89 -11.49
C LEU A 73 4.94 2.07 -10.54
N THR A 74 6.09 1.64 -11.05
CA THR A 74 7.18 1.14 -10.18
C THR A 74 7.69 2.26 -9.28
N GLN A 75 8.37 1.91 -8.18
CA GLN A 75 8.99 2.89 -7.28
C GLN A 75 9.94 3.84 -8.03
N ARG A 76 10.74 3.32 -8.98
CA ARG A 76 11.65 4.14 -9.78
C ARG A 76 10.88 5.12 -10.67
N GLN A 77 9.89 4.65 -11.41
CA GLN A 77 9.09 5.53 -12.27
C GLN A 77 8.38 6.62 -11.47
N PHE A 78 7.84 6.30 -10.28
CA PHE A 78 7.21 7.29 -9.42
C PHE A 78 8.22 8.32 -8.87
N ALA A 79 9.39 7.84 -8.42
CA ALA A 79 10.46 8.70 -7.94
C ALA A 79 10.94 9.67 -9.03
N ASP A 80 11.18 9.15 -10.24
CA ASP A 80 11.64 9.95 -11.38
C ASP A 80 10.56 10.94 -11.84
N ARG A 81 9.30 10.52 -11.89
CA ARG A 81 8.16 11.36 -12.33
C ARG A 81 7.93 12.57 -11.41
N PHE A 82 8.06 12.39 -10.10
CA PHE A 82 7.75 13.43 -9.11
C PHE A 82 8.97 14.02 -8.41
N GLY A 83 10.18 13.63 -8.82
CA GLY A 83 11.43 14.22 -8.35
C GLY A 83 11.82 13.82 -6.93
N PHE A 84 11.45 12.62 -6.49
CA PHE A 84 11.87 12.07 -5.19
C PHE A 84 13.16 11.26 -5.31
N PRO A 85 14.04 11.26 -4.29
CA PRO A 85 15.12 10.29 -4.22
C PRO A 85 14.54 8.88 -4.05
N LEU A 86 14.95 7.93 -4.90
CA LEU A 86 14.47 6.54 -4.84
C LEU A 86 14.72 5.88 -3.47
N GLY A 87 15.84 6.21 -2.81
CA GLY A 87 16.14 5.74 -1.46
C GLY A 87 15.10 6.20 -0.44
N SER A 88 14.79 7.50 -0.42
CA SER A 88 13.78 8.08 0.46
C SER A 88 12.39 7.49 0.21
N LEU A 89 12.00 7.33 -1.07
CA LEU A 89 10.72 6.70 -1.41
C LEU A 89 10.61 5.28 -0.83
N ARG A 90 11.68 4.48 -0.93
CA ARG A 90 11.73 3.12 -0.36
C ARG A 90 11.61 3.14 1.15
N ASP A 91 12.32 4.04 1.83
CA ASP A 91 12.27 4.15 3.28
C ASP A 91 10.87 4.53 3.78
N TRP A 92 10.17 5.41 3.06
CA TRP A 92 8.80 5.78 3.37
C TRP A 92 7.81 4.63 3.13
N GLU A 93 7.89 3.96 1.98
CA GLU A 93 6.98 2.84 1.66
C GLU A 93 7.18 1.62 2.56
N GLN A 94 8.38 1.44 3.10
CA GLN A 94 8.69 0.39 4.08
C GLN A 94 8.42 0.82 5.52
N GLY A 95 8.09 2.10 5.75
CA GLY A 95 7.84 2.65 7.08
C GLY A 95 9.08 2.80 7.96
N ARG A 96 10.30 2.80 7.39
CA ARG A 96 11.54 3.05 8.12
C ARG A 96 11.63 4.51 8.59
N TYR A 97 11.13 5.42 7.76
CA TYR A 97 11.02 6.85 8.04
C TYR A 97 9.68 7.38 7.53
N GLN A 98 9.24 8.49 8.11
CA GLN A 98 8.11 9.25 7.58
C GLN A 98 8.63 10.44 6.76
N PRO A 99 7.97 10.79 5.64
CA PRO A 99 8.25 12.04 4.95
C PRO A 99 7.97 13.23 5.88
N ASP A 100 8.75 14.30 5.75
CA ASP A 100 8.54 15.54 6.49
C ASP A 100 7.23 16.23 6.06
N PRO A 101 6.71 17.22 6.81
CA PRO A 101 5.44 17.86 6.51
C PRO A 101 5.33 18.51 5.12
N ALA A 102 6.42 19.06 4.57
CA ALA A 102 6.41 19.66 3.24
C ALA A 102 6.31 18.57 2.16
N THR A 103 7.06 17.48 2.34
CA THR A 103 6.96 16.31 1.46
C THR A 103 5.59 15.65 1.53
N GLN A 104 4.99 15.52 2.71
CA GLN A 104 3.61 15.05 2.87
C GLN A 104 2.62 15.93 2.09
N THR A 105 2.74 17.25 2.22
CA THR A 105 1.92 18.21 1.49
C THR A 105 2.04 18.00 -0.03
N LEU A 106 3.27 17.85 -0.54
CA LEU A 106 3.49 17.57 -1.96
C LEU A 106 2.85 16.24 -2.39
N LEU A 107 2.93 15.19 -1.57
CA LEU A 107 2.29 13.89 -1.85
C LEU A 107 0.76 14.01 -1.93
N PHE A 108 0.12 14.80 -1.06
CA PHE A 108 -1.31 15.10 -1.18
C PHE A 108 -1.66 15.88 -2.46
N VAL A 109 -0.80 16.82 -2.87
CA VAL A 109 -0.98 17.53 -4.14
C VAL A 109 -0.83 16.57 -5.33
N ILE A 110 0.17 15.69 -5.32
CA ILE A 110 0.37 14.65 -6.35
C ILE A 110 -0.86 13.73 -6.45
N GLU A 111 -1.43 13.36 -5.31
CA GLU A 111 -2.62 12.51 -5.30
C GLU A 111 -3.84 13.19 -5.96
N ARG A 112 -3.93 14.53 -5.86
CA ARG A 112 -5.05 15.31 -6.39
C ARG A 112 -4.84 15.83 -7.81
N ASP A 113 -3.64 16.26 -8.14
CA ASP A 113 -3.27 16.82 -9.45
C ASP A 113 -1.85 16.36 -9.87
N PRO A 114 -1.72 15.08 -10.29
CA PRO A 114 -0.44 14.48 -10.62
C PRO A 114 0.20 15.11 -11.86
N GLU A 115 -0.59 15.52 -12.86
CA GLU A 115 -0.06 16.03 -14.13
C GLU A 115 0.57 17.41 -13.97
N LEU A 116 -0.02 18.26 -13.12
CA LEU A 116 0.57 19.54 -12.76
C LEU A 116 1.96 19.33 -12.15
N VAL A 117 2.07 18.48 -11.13
CA VAL A 117 3.34 18.26 -10.43
C VAL A 117 4.38 17.65 -11.37
N ALA A 118 4.00 16.63 -12.15
CA ALA A 118 4.90 15.99 -13.11
C ALA A 118 5.43 17.01 -14.15
N THR A 119 4.58 17.90 -14.64
CA THR A 119 4.95 18.96 -15.58
C THR A 119 5.97 19.93 -14.95
N VAL A 120 5.69 20.41 -13.74
CA VAL A 120 6.58 21.33 -13.02
C VAL A 120 7.94 20.69 -12.74
N VAL A 121 7.96 19.43 -12.31
CA VAL A 121 9.21 18.68 -12.06
C VAL A 121 10.00 18.49 -13.36
N ALA A 122 9.34 18.14 -14.46
CA ALA A 122 10.00 17.98 -15.76
C ALA A 122 10.62 19.28 -16.25
N GLN A 123 9.91 20.41 -16.13
CA GLN A 123 10.43 21.74 -16.47
C GLN A 123 11.65 22.12 -15.63
N ARG A 124 11.60 21.88 -14.31
CA ARG A 124 12.75 22.13 -13.42
C ARG A 124 13.99 21.33 -13.82
N ASN A 125 13.82 20.09 -14.25
CA ASN A 125 14.94 19.23 -14.63
C ASN A 125 15.50 19.53 -16.04
N ALA A 126 14.78 20.29 -16.86
CA ALA A 126 15.19 20.70 -18.20
C ALA A 126 15.90 22.07 -18.24
N ALA A 127 15.84 22.83 -17.15
CA ALA A 127 16.52 24.11 -16.96
C ALA A 127 17.92 23.91 -16.35
#